data_AF-A0A8B8BD90-F1
#
_entry.id   AF-A0A8B8BD90-F1
#
_cell.length_a   1.000
_cell.length_b   1.000
_cell.length_c   1.000
_cell.angle_alpha   90.00
_cell.angle_beta   90.00
_cell.angle_gamma   90.00
#
_symmetry.space_group_name_H-M   'P 1'
#
loop_
_entity.id
_entity.type
_entity.pdbx_description
1 polymer ?
#
loop_
_entity_poly.entity_id
_entity_poly.type
_entity_poly.pdbx_seq_one_letter_code
_entity_poly.pdbx_strand_id
1 'polypeptide(L)'
;MDNLIKRESEFEKDVFEDWQNEDKMFVPTKASKEVGKMIKHKRLVIVAGHSGCGKTAIVQHIALMYRRHGWLIKPVDTVQEIKDAYISEKYKKDKTMFVFNDPIGKEAISEVLYTEWKKYEQTLTRFLTSVKIVLTCRKCIVFDTRVKGLFEERSNIVVIDDDKNKLSDSEKCQILQNFTNHKGISKETIKEILKVETYFPLLCKMFARNWIHSTNELRFFTEPTEFFQKEIEIYKESDRVKYCGLVCLVVFNNNVGKDDLVKREGLFKKCLKLCGIQETLSPAKIIEHLDLLEGFFVKKICNTFHFYHDFILEVTAFELGKDHPREIIKHADIGFLQRRVRLENSRESSDQFTIKLSDTHIKDLVYRLSEDIYTDRFIEFVLNPCLRDEKITDLFIEKMKNDSLRMIAKRTKLKSIELQTHSLTKENSFLRLDFLHLFEEVSPLFALIVFRHDKIVRFFLESLKKYLSADTYFPAICCNGSTDLSCSKGQASIVQLLLNNGAEVNLCNEKGCSPLYSACFKGHESIVQLLLNNGAEVNLFTENGSCFKGHESIVQLLLNNGAEVNLCNEKGLSPFIQLA
;
A
#
# COMPACT_ATOMS: atom_id res chain seq x y z
N MET A 1 -23.60 8.36 32.43
CA MET A 1 -22.58 7.73 31.56
C MET A 1 -23.08 6.41 30.96
N ASP A 2 -24.21 5.86 31.44
CA ASP A 2 -24.53 4.43 31.31
C ASP A 2 -25.35 3.98 30.08
N ASN A 3 -25.76 4.89 29.19
CA ASN A 3 -26.52 4.54 27.98
C ASN A 3 -25.72 4.61 26.67
N LEU A 4 -24.47 5.09 26.68
CA LEU A 4 -23.61 5.18 25.47
C LEU A 4 -22.64 4.00 25.33
N ILE A 5 -22.18 3.41 26.44
CA ILE A 5 -21.28 2.25 26.48
C ILE A 5 -21.99 0.94 26.03
N LYS A 6 -23.33 0.92 26.03
CA LYS A 6 -24.14 -0.26 25.65
C LYS A 6 -24.15 -0.57 24.14
N ARG A 7 -23.50 0.22 23.29
CA ARG A 7 -23.43 0.00 21.82
C ARG A 7 -22.03 -0.31 21.28
N GLU A 8 -21.01 -0.35 22.14
CA GLU A 8 -19.64 -0.70 21.73
C GLU A 8 -19.53 -2.23 21.57
N SER A 9 -19.04 -2.66 20.41
CA SER A 9 -18.64 -4.05 20.16
C SER A 9 -17.49 -4.46 21.07
N GLU A 10 -17.30 -5.76 21.27
CA GLU A 10 -16.17 -6.29 22.06
C GLU A 10 -14.83 -5.83 21.46
N PHE A 11 -14.71 -5.87 20.13
CA PHE A 11 -13.57 -5.31 19.39
C PHE A 11 -13.30 -3.82 19.69
N GLU A 12 -14.32 -2.97 19.68
CA GLU A 12 -14.14 -1.54 20.00
C GLU A 12 -13.65 -1.34 21.44
N LYS A 13 -14.09 -2.18 22.39
CA LYS A 13 -13.63 -2.10 23.78
C LYS A 13 -12.14 -2.42 23.91
N ASP A 14 -11.68 -3.49 23.28
CA ASP A 14 -10.27 -3.89 23.28
C ASP A 14 -9.40 -2.77 22.67
N VAL A 15 -9.83 -2.23 21.52
CA VAL A 15 -9.14 -1.10 20.87
C VAL A 15 -9.07 0.11 21.78
N PHE A 16 -10.15 0.46 22.49
CA PHE A 16 -10.13 1.60 23.41
C PHE A 16 -9.31 1.35 24.67
N GLU A 17 -9.24 0.12 25.16
CA GLU A 17 -8.35 -0.25 26.27
C GLU A 17 -6.89 -0.05 25.87
N ASP A 18 -6.51 -0.51 24.69
CA ASP A 18 -5.18 -0.27 24.12
C ASP A 18 -4.87 1.22 24.01
N TRP A 19 -5.79 2.00 23.43
CA TRP A 19 -5.60 3.45 23.30
C TRP A 19 -5.43 4.11 24.66
N GLN A 20 -6.21 3.72 25.68
CA GLN A 20 -6.10 4.26 27.03
C GLN A 20 -4.78 3.89 27.70
N ASN A 21 -4.28 2.68 27.46
CA ASN A 21 -2.99 2.24 27.97
C ASN A 21 -1.85 3.03 27.34
N GLU A 22 -1.91 3.33 26.05
CA GLU A 22 -0.92 4.19 25.38
C GLU A 22 -1.02 5.67 25.81
N ASP A 23 -2.24 6.16 26.04
CA ASP A 23 -2.52 7.55 26.47
C ASP A 23 -1.90 7.90 27.83
N LYS A 24 -1.69 6.90 28.71
CA LYS A 24 -1.08 7.11 30.05
C LYS A 24 0.29 7.78 29.99
N MET A 25 1.08 7.47 28.95
CA MET A 25 2.45 8.01 28.78
C MET A 25 2.48 9.19 27.79
N PHE A 26 1.33 9.62 27.27
CA PHE A 26 1.25 10.67 26.26
C PHE A 26 1.71 12.04 26.81
N VAL A 27 2.56 12.73 26.04
CA VAL A 27 3.02 14.09 26.35
C VAL A 27 2.33 15.06 25.39
N PRO A 28 1.57 16.06 25.88
CA PRO A 28 0.97 17.08 25.03
C PRO A 28 2.00 17.99 24.36
N THR A 29 2.14 17.85 23.05
CA THR A 29 3.06 18.64 22.21
C THR A 29 2.38 19.84 21.55
N LYS A 30 3.17 20.75 20.97
CA LYS A 30 2.72 21.84 20.10
C LYS A 30 1.85 21.32 18.97
N ALA A 31 2.31 20.27 18.29
CA ALA A 31 1.54 19.58 17.25
C ALA A 31 0.19 19.09 17.76
N SER A 32 0.15 18.41 18.91
CA SER A 32 -1.11 17.90 19.49
C SER A 32 -2.11 19.01 19.82
N LYS A 33 -1.60 20.15 20.33
CA LYS A 33 -2.42 21.34 20.62
C LYS A 33 -2.98 21.95 19.34
N GLU A 34 -2.18 22.00 18.28
CA GLU A 34 -2.62 22.51 16.98
C GLU A 34 -3.68 21.62 16.33
N VAL A 35 -3.47 20.30 16.32
CA VAL A 35 -4.48 19.33 15.89
C VAL A 35 -5.77 19.48 16.72
N GLY A 36 -5.65 19.61 18.04
CA GLY A 36 -6.79 19.83 18.93
C GLY A 36 -7.57 21.12 18.65
N LYS A 37 -6.89 22.22 18.32
CA LYS A 37 -7.52 23.48 17.89
C LYS A 37 -8.23 23.30 16.56
N MET A 38 -7.60 22.61 15.60
CA MET A 38 -8.18 22.40 14.28
C MET A 38 -9.45 21.54 14.34
N ILE A 39 -9.43 20.44 15.10
CA ILE A 39 -10.58 19.53 15.25
C ILE A 39 -11.79 20.23 15.87
N LYS A 40 -11.62 21.28 16.68
CA LYS A 40 -12.76 22.05 17.21
C LYS A 40 -13.55 22.75 16.11
N HIS A 41 -12.85 23.33 15.13
CA HIS A 41 -13.46 24.18 14.10
C HIS A 41 -13.72 23.45 12.79
N LYS A 42 -13.00 22.35 12.54
CA LYS A 42 -13.09 21.59 11.30
C LYS A 42 -13.74 20.23 11.50
N ARG A 43 -14.36 19.72 10.43
CA ARG A 43 -14.96 18.38 10.42
C ARG A 43 -14.07 17.33 9.79
N LEU A 44 -13.19 17.72 8.88
CA LEU A 44 -12.09 16.89 8.38
C LEU A 44 -10.77 17.44 8.92
N VAL A 45 -9.96 16.57 9.54
CA VAL A 45 -8.60 16.90 9.96
C VAL A 45 -7.67 15.75 9.59
N ILE A 46 -6.54 16.08 8.98
CA ILE A 46 -5.54 15.13 8.51
C ILE A 46 -4.23 15.41 9.23
N VAL A 47 -3.79 14.46 10.04
CA VAL A 47 -2.52 14.54 10.78
C VAL A 47 -1.45 13.83 9.95
N ALA A 48 -0.50 14.60 9.42
CA ALA A 48 0.51 14.13 8.47
C ALA A 48 1.93 14.13 9.07
N GLY A 49 2.80 13.24 8.58
CA GLY A 49 4.19 13.12 9.05
C GLY A 49 4.84 11.76 8.74
N HIS A 50 6.15 11.63 8.98
CA HIS A 50 6.94 10.42 8.70
C HIS A 50 6.57 9.22 9.59
N SER A 51 7.29 8.10 9.47
CA SER A 51 7.07 6.92 10.30
C SER A 51 7.58 7.05 11.73
N GLY A 52 6.82 6.53 12.70
CA GLY A 52 7.09 6.69 14.12
C GLY A 52 7.02 8.10 14.73
N CYS A 53 6.58 9.16 14.02
CA CYS A 53 6.55 10.53 14.58
C CYS A 53 5.42 10.83 15.59
N GLY A 54 4.54 9.87 15.89
CA GLY A 54 3.48 10.04 16.91
C GLY A 54 2.11 10.49 16.40
N LYS A 55 1.83 10.48 15.07
CA LYS A 55 0.53 10.85 14.49
C LYS A 55 -0.64 10.10 15.14
N THR A 56 -0.54 8.78 15.20
CA THR A 56 -1.57 7.90 15.74
C THR A 56 -1.82 8.19 17.21
N ALA A 57 -0.75 8.36 18.01
CA ALA A 57 -0.86 8.73 19.42
C ALA A 57 -1.59 10.07 19.62
N ILE A 58 -1.28 11.10 18.80
CA ILE A 58 -1.98 12.40 18.86
C ILE A 58 -3.48 12.23 18.55
N VAL A 59 -3.82 11.51 17.49
CA VAL A 59 -5.22 11.31 17.09
C VAL A 59 -5.99 10.51 18.13
N GLN A 60 -5.40 9.44 18.66
CA GLN A 60 -5.99 8.61 19.70
C GLN A 60 -6.21 9.40 21.00
N HIS A 61 -5.21 10.17 21.45
CA HIS A 61 -5.33 11.05 22.61
C HIS A 61 -6.52 12.00 22.48
N ILE A 62 -6.64 12.68 21.32
CA ILE A 62 -7.75 13.61 21.07
C ILE A 62 -9.09 12.87 20.98
N ALA A 63 -9.14 11.72 20.32
CA ALA A 63 -10.35 10.91 20.25
C ALA A 63 -10.83 10.46 21.64
N LEU A 64 -9.92 10.01 22.51
CA LEU A 64 -10.23 9.67 23.90
C LEU A 64 -10.73 10.88 24.70
N MET A 65 -10.16 12.07 24.50
CA MET A 65 -10.69 13.30 25.10
C MET A 65 -12.14 13.56 24.66
N TYR A 66 -12.44 13.42 23.37
CA TYR A 66 -13.81 13.58 22.86
C TYR A 66 -14.76 12.49 23.41
N ARG A 67 -14.29 11.24 23.54
CA ARG A 67 -15.05 10.14 24.16
C ARG A 67 -15.45 10.47 25.60
N ARG A 68 -14.51 10.99 26.40
CA ARG A 68 -14.77 11.47 27.79
C ARG A 68 -15.83 12.58 27.84
N HIS A 69 -15.95 13.38 26.78
CA HIS A 69 -16.96 14.43 26.62
C HIS A 69 -18.25 13.95 25.91
N GLY A 70 -18.49 12.64 25.87
CA GLY A 70 -19.74 12.04 25.39
C GLY A 70 -19.91 12.02 23.87
N TRP A 71 -18.81 12.09 23.12
CA TRP A 71 -18.81 11.81 21.68
C TRP A 71 -18.74 10.31 21.42
N LEU A 72 -19.44 9.85 20.38
CA LEU A 72 -19.28 8.51 19.83
C LEU A 72 -18.02 8.47 18.97
N ILE A 73 -17.00 7.74 19.41
CA ILE A 73 -15.78 7.53 18.64
C ILE A 73 -15.90 6.21 17.89
N LYS A 74 -15.52 6.20 16.61
CA LYS A 74 -15.48 5.00 15.77
C LYS A 74 -14.09 4.83 15.16
N PRO A 75 -13.24 3.96 15.71
CA PRO A 75 -12.07 3.49 14.98
C PRO A 75 -12.54 2.72 13.75
N VAL A 76 -11.90 2.95 12.60
CA VAL A 76 -12.22 2.26 11.34
C VAL A 76 -10.94 1.89 10.62
N ASP A 77 -10.98 0.75 9.93
CA ASP A 77 -9.86 0.23 9.15
C ASP A 77 -10.08 0.41 7.64
N THR A 78 -11.31 0.62 7.22
CA THR A 78 -11.67 0.82 5.81
C THR A 78 -12.59 2.03 5.60
N VAL A 79 -12.52 2.63 4.41
CA VAL A 79 -13.45 3.70 4.02
C VAL A 79 -14.89 3.18 3.88
N GLN A 80 -15.04 1.90 3.56
CA GLN A 80 -16.32 1.22 3.45
C GLN A 80 -17.08 1.21 4.78
N GLU A 81 -16.42 1.03 5.92
CA GLU A 81 -17.06 1.11 7.25
C GLU A 81 -17.67 2.50 7.53
N ILE A 82 -16.99 3.57 7.10
CA ILE A 82 -17.50 4.94 7.24
C ILE A 82 -18.77 5.11 6.40
N LYS A 83 -18.74 4.62 5.16
CA LYS A 83 -19.90 4.63 4.25
C LYS A 83 -21.06 3.81 4.81
N ASP A 84 -20.79 2.61 5.32
CA ASP A 84 -21.83 1.74 5.88
C ASP A 84 -22.45 2.35 7.12
N ALA A 85 -21.66 3.03 7.95
CA ALA A 85 -22.19 3.79 9.08
C ALA A 85 -23.11 4.94 8.65
N TYR A 86 -22.82 5.59 7.51
CA TYR A 86 -23.68 6.63 6.93
C TYR A 86 -25.00 6.04 6.40
N ILE A 87 -24.94 4.98 5.61
CA ILE A 87 -26.13 4.33 5.01
C ILE A 87 -27.04 3.72 6.07
N SER A 88 -26.46 3.09 7.08
CA SER A 88 -27.23 2.44 8.16
C SER A 88 -27.66 3.39 9.27
N GLU A 89 -27.36 4.69 9.14
CA GLU A 89 -27.62 5.73 10.15
C GLU A 89 -27.05 5.38 11.56
N LYS A 90 -26.01 4.55 11.60
CA LYS A 90 -25.33 4.14 12.84
C LYS A 90 -24.34 5.21 13.32
N TYR A 91 -24.80 6.45 13.45
CA TYR A 91 -24.02 7.58 13.98
C TYR A 91 -24.92 8.57 14.72
N LYS A 92 -24.33 9.49 15.48
CA LYS A 92 -25.02 10.62 16.11
C LYS A 92 -24.55 11.91 15.48
N LYS A 93 -25.48 12.63 14.84
CA LYS A 93 -25.22 13.92 14.20
C LYS A 93 -24.53 14.89 15.18
N ASP A 94 -23.45 15.51 14.72
CA ASP A 94 -22.57 16.44 15.44
C ASP A 94 -21.98 15.91 16.76
N LYS A 95 -22.04 14.59 16.98
CA LYS A 95 -21.50 13.90 18.16
C LYS A 95 -20.81 12.59 17.80
N THR A 96 -20.42 12.39 16.54
CA THR A 96 -19.63 11.23 16.10
C THR A 96 -18.32 11.66 15.46
N MET A 97 -17.24 10.96 15.81
CA MET A 97 -15.92 11.12 15.24
C MET A 97 -15.41 9.77 14.74
N PHE A 98 -15.05 9.70 13.46
CA PHE A 98 -14.36 8.57 12.87
C PHE A 98 -12.85 8.80 12.93
N VAL A 99 -12.11 7.78 13.34
CA VAL A 99 -10.64 7.78 13.41
C VAL A 99 -10.13 6.73 12.44
N PHE A 100 -9.42 7.16 11.40
CA PHE A 100 -8.96 6.27 10.34
C PHE A 100 -7.46 6.49 10.09
N ASN A 101 -6.67 5.43 10.28
CA ASN A 101 -5.22 5.52 10.15
C ASN A 101 -4.73 5.16 8.75
N ASP A 102 -3.87 6.01 8.19
CA ASP A 102 -3.18 5.80 6.90
C ASP A 102 -4.11 5.30 5.76
N PRO A 103 -5.23 6.01 5.50
CA PRO A 103 -6.36 5.50 4.70
C PRO A 103 -6.06 5.29 3.22
N ILE A 104 -4.92 5.81 2.75
CA ILE A 104 -4.50 5.82 1.34
C ILE A 104 -3.06 5.30 1.18
N GLY A 105 -2.53 4.62 2.20
CA GLY A 105 -1.20 4.00 2.19
C GLY A 105 -0.30 4.39 3.36
N LYS A 106 0.70 3.54 3.64
CA LYS A 106 1.61 3.67 4.79
C LYS A 106 3.01 4.15 4.45
N GLU A 107 3.54 3.90 3.25
CA GLU A 107 4.91 4.32 2.85
C GLU A 107 4.88 5.12 1.56
N ALA A 108 4.11 4.62 0.61
CA ALA A 108 3.68 5.29 -0.61
C ALA A 108 2.17 5.16 -0.75
N ILE A 109 1.61 5.85 -1.76
CA ILE A 109 0.19 5.77 -2.08
C ILE A 109 -0.17 4.32 -2.41
N SER A 110 -1.14 3.78 -1.67
CA SER A 110 -1.89 2.61 -2.12
C SER A 110 -2.94 3.07 -3.09
N GLU A 111 -2.70 2.74 -4.36
CA GLU A 111 -3.56 3.07 -5.48
C GLU A 111 -4.96 2.48 -5.30
N VAL A 112 -5.05 1.30 -4.68
CA VAL A 112 -6.35 0.68 -4.44
C VAL A 112 -7.10 1.35 -3.32
N LEU A 113 -6.43 1.62 -2.19
CA LEU A 113 -7.05 2.34 -1.08
C LEU A 113 -7.43 3.76 -1.50
N TYR A 114 -6.60 4.43 -2.28
CA TYR A 114 -6.88 5.75 -2.82
C TYR A 114 -8.03 5.74 -3.84
N THR A 115 -8.10 4.73 -4.71
CA THR A 115 -9.23 4.58 -5.64
C THR A 115 -10.53 4.30 -4.91
N GLU A 116 -10.51 3.44 -3.89
CA GLU A 116 -11.68 3.18 -3.05
C GLU A 116 -12.11 4.45 -2.30
N TRP A 117 -11.16 5.21 -1.77
CA TRP A 117 -11.43 6.53 -1.19
C TRP A 117 -12.11 7.45 -2.20
N LYS A 118 -11.56 7.57 -3.41
CA LYS A 118 -12.11 8.40 -4.49
C LYS A 118 -13.52 7.98 -4.89
N LYS A 119 -13.79 6.68 -4.97
CA LYS A 119 -15.12 6.12 -5.24
C LYS A 119 -16.18 6.65 -4.27
N TYR A 120 -15.82 6.86 -3.00
CA TYR A 120 -16.74 7.32 -1.96
C TYR A 120 -16.60 8.79 -1.58
N GLU A 121 -15.71 9.53 -2.24
CA GLU A 121 -15.36 10.91 -1.87
C GLU A 121 -16.58 11.84 -1.80
N GLN A 122 -17.47 11.80 -2.80
CA GLN A 122 -18.70 12.60 -2.79
C GLN A 122 -19.63 12.24 -1.62
N THR A 123 -19.69 10.95 -1.26
CA THR A 123 -20.48 10.47 -0.12
C THR A 123 -19.87 10.96 1.19
N LEU A 124 -18.56 10.89 1.32
CA LEU A 124 -17.82 11.40 2.48
C LEU A 124 -18.00 12.92 2.63
N THR A 125 -17.93 13.70 1.55
CA THR A 125 -18.17 15.15 1.58
C THR A 125 -19.56 15.48 2.12
N ARG A 126 -20.59 14.73 1.71
CA ARG A 126 -21.96 14.88 2.27
C ARG A 126 -21.99 14.48 3.74
N PHE A 127 -21.34 13.38 4.11
CA PHE A 127 -21.35 12.88 5.48
C PHE A 127 -20.62 13.79 6.46
N LEU A 128 -19.54 14.45 6.01
CA LEU A 128 -18.82 15.50 6.73
C LEU A 128 -19.72 16.70 7.10
N THR A 129 -20.97 16.80 6.61
CA THR A 129 -21.92 17.80 7.13
C THR A 129 -22.52 17.43 8.50
N SER A 130 -22.30 16.21 8.97
CA SER A 130 -22.95 15.64 10.15
C SER A 130 -22.00 14.96 11.14
N VAL A 131 -20.77 14.64 10.74
CA VAL A 131 -19.78 13.95 11.59
C VAL A 131 -18.39 14.58 11.46
N LYS A 132 -17.48 14.19 12.35
CA LYS A 132 -16.04 14.49 12.21
C LYS A 132 -15.30 13.25 11.69
N ILE A 133 -14.32 13.46 10.81
CA ILE A 133 -13.40 12.43 10.33
C ILE A 133 -11.98 12.94 10.61
N VAL A 134 -11.22 12.17 11.38
CA VAL A 134 -9.82 12.46 11.68
C VAL A 134 -8.95 11.37 11.09
N LEU A 135 -8.02 11.76 10.24
CA LEU A 135 -7.15 10.86 9.49
C LEU A 135 -5.72 10.99 9.98
N THR A 136 -4.97 9.89 10.01
CA THR A 136 -3.51 9.96 9.95
C THR A 136 -3.04 9.65 8.54
N CYS A 137 -1.94 10.25 8.09
CA CYS A 137 -1.37 9.98 6.78
C CYS A 137 0.14 10.24 6.77
N ARG A 138 0.88 9.67 5.81
CA ARG A 138 2.27 10.10 5.60
C ARG A 138 2.35 11.44 4.90
N LYS A 139 3.37 12.22 5.25
CA LYS A 139 3.70 13.50 4.59
C LYS A 139 3.99 13.30 3.10
N CYS A 140 4.80 12.30 2.74
CA CYS A 140 5.08 11.98 1.33
C CYS A 140 3.83 11.68 0.51
N ILE A 141 2.82 11.07 1.12
CA ILE A 141 1.56 10.69 0.47
C ILE A 141 0.63 11.89 0.31
N VAL A 142 0.36 12.62 1.39
CA VAL A 142 -0.62 13.73 1.35
C VAL A 142 -0.16 14.91 0.46
N PHE A 143 1.15 15.04 0.23
CA PHE A 143 1.72 16.08 -0.63
C PHE A 143 2.06 15.57 -2.04
N ASP A 144 1.79 14.30 -2.35
CA ASP A 144 1.94 13.79 -3.70
C ASP A 144 0.96 14.52 -4.65
N THR A 145 1.43 14.90 -5.84
CA THR A 145 0.65 15.68 -6.82
C THR A 145 -0.59 14.95 -7.31
N ARG A 146 -0.59 13.63 -7.17
CA ARG A 146 -1.66 12.69 -7.56
C ARG A 146 -2.81 12.67 -6.57
N VAL A 147 -2.56 13.04 -5.32
CA VAL A 147 -3.56 13.07 -4.25
C VAL A 147 -4.38 14.36 -4.36
N LYS A 148 -5.70 14.20 -4.52
CA LYS A 148 -6.65 15.25 -4.89
C LYS A 148 -7.90 15.22 -4.01
N GLY A 149 -8.76 16.23 -4.15
CA GLY A 149 -10.08 16.29 -3.51
C GLY A 149 -10.00 16.59 -2.02
N LEU A 150 -10.54 15.74 -1.15
CA LEU A 150 -10.57 15.98 0.30
C LEU A 150 -9.17 16.14 0.94
N PHE A 151 -8.14 15.59 0.30
CA PHE A 151 -6.74 15.74 0.70
C PHE A 151 -6.03 16.99 0.11
N GLU A 152 -6.64 17.67 -0.86
CA GLU A 152 -6.05 18.83 -1.53
C GLU A 152 -6.15 20.11 -0.69
N GLU A 153 -7.19 20.19 0.15
CA GLU A 153 -7.42 21.34 1.01
C GLU A 153 -6.38 21.39 2.15
N ARG A 154 -5.28 22.11 1.91
CA ARG A 154 -4.14 22.25 2.84
C ARG A 154 -4.53 22.78 4.22
N SER A 155 -5.62 23.53 4.30
CA SER A 155 -6.13 24.06 5.55
C SER A 155 -6.64 22.94 6.50
N ASN A 156 -6.91 21.73 6.01
CA ASN A 156 -7.33 20.56 6.82
C ASN A 156 -6.15 19.71 7.31
N ILE A 157 -4.91 20.04 6.91
CA ILE A 157 -3.73 19.21 7.17
C ILE A 157 -2.86 19.86 8.24
N VAL A 158 -2.47 19.07 9.24
CA VAL A 158 -1.41 19.42 10.21
C VAL A 158 -0.25 18.47 10.01
N VAL A 159 0.89 19.01 9.56
CA VAL A 159 2.14 18.24 9.41
C VAL A 159 2.90 18.33 10.72
N ILE A 160 3.02 17.21 11.45
CA ILE A 160 3.52 17.22 12.83
C ILE A 160 5.06 17.20 12.93
N ASP A 161 5.74 17.00 11.81
CA ASP A 161 7.19 16.91 11.66
C ASP A 161 7.74 18.01 10.72
N ASP A 162 6.99 19.08 10.50
CA ASP A 162 7.48 20.28 9.81
C ASP A 162 8.21 21.23 10.78
N ASP A 163 8.90 22.25 10.26
CA ASP A 163 9.64 23.21 11.09
C ASP A 163 8.76 23.95 12.11
N LYS A 164 7.45 24.00 11.88
CA LYS A 164 6.50 24.66 12.77
C LYS A 164 6.08 23.76 13.93
N ASN A 165 5.86 22.47 13.70
CA ASN A 165 5.21 21.56 14.64
C ASN A 165 6.11 20.43 15.13
N LYS A 166 7.31 20.27 14.55
CA LYS A 166 8.28 19.27 15.01
C LYS A 166 8.57 19.42 16.50
N LEU A 167 8.87 18.30 17.14
CA LEU A 167 9.15 18.23 18.56
C LEU A 167 10.32 19.14 18.92
N SER A 168 10.10 20.03 19.87
CA SER A 168 11.16 20.80 20.52
C SER A 168 11.98 19.91 21.47
N ASP A 169 13.20 20.32 21.78
CA ASP A 169 14.06 19.61 22.73
C ASP A 169 13.39 19.43 24.10
N SER A 170 12.61 20.41 24.55
CA SER A 170 11.84 20.30 25.80
C SER A 170 10.77 19.21 25.73
N GLU A 171 10.06 19.09 24.61
CA GLU A 171 9.03 18.05 24.44
C GLU A 171 9.67 16.68 24.29
N LYS A 172 10.77 16.58 23.53
CA LYS A 172 11.55 15.36 23.40
C LYS A 172 12.06 14.88 24.76
N CYS A 173 12.59 15.80 25.59
CA CYS A 173 12.98 15.51 26.97
C CYS A 173 11.83 14.93 27.80
N GLN A 174 10.64 15.54 27.73
CA GLN A 174 9.47 15.05 28.47
C GLN A 174 8.99 13.68 27.99
N ILE A 175 9.00 13.45 26.68
CA ILE A 175 8.66 12.14 26.10
C ILE A 175 9.67 11.09 26.59
N LEU A 176 10.96 11.39 26.50
CA LEU A 176 12.02 10.49 26.98
C LEU A 176 11.87 10.24 28.50
N GLN A 177 11.53 11.24 29.29
CA GLN A 177 11.25 11.12 30.74
C GLN A 177 10.12 10.16 31.06
N ASN A 178 9.00 10.24 30.33
CA ASN A 178 7.84 9.37 30.55
C ASN A 178 8.14 7.90 30.24
N PHE A 179 9.05 7.66 29.31
CA PHE A 179 9.41 6.33 28.86
C PHE A 179 10.68 5.77 29.52
N THR A 180 11.51 6.61 30.14
CA THR A 180 12.78 6.18 30.74
C THR A 180 12.86 6.56 32.23
N ASN A 181 13.03 5.56 33.09
CA ASN A 181 13.51 5.81 34.44
C ASN A 181 14.99 6.19 34.33
N HIS A 182 15.32 7.48 34.17
CA HIS A 182 16.65 8.11 33.95
C HIS A 182 17.88 7.58 34.72
N LYS A 183 17.75 6.55 35.56
CA LYS A 183 18.84 5.88 36.28
C LYS A 183 19.78 5.16 35.31
N GLY A 184 20.61 5.91 34.57
CA GLY A 184 21.67 5.35 33.74
C GLY A 184 22.23 6.28 32.66
N ILE A 185 21.39 7.14 32.06
CA ILE A 185 21.78 7.89 30.85
C ILE A 185 22.52 9.19 31.21
N SER A 186 23.72 9.39 30.66
CA SER A 186 24.50 10.62 30.86
C SER A 186 23.83 11.84 30.23
N LYS A 187 24.12 13.05 30.74
CA LYS A 187 23.57 14.30 30.18
C LYS A 187 24.05 14.54 28.74
N GLU A 188 25.27 14.13 28.43
CA GLU A 188 25.89 14.18 27.11
C GLU A 188 25.14 13.27 26.14
N THR A 189 24.86 12.03 26.54
CA THR A 189 24.08 11.06 25.76
C THR A 189 22.67 11.58 25.48
N ILE A 190 22.00 12.17 26.48
CA ILE A 190 20.67 12.79 26.29
C ILE A 190 20.73 13.87 25.21
N LYS A 191 21.72 14.77 25.23
CA LYS A 191 21.86 15.82 24.20
C LYS A 191 21.97 15.26 22.79
N GLU A 192 22.69 14.16 22.60
CA GLU A 192 22.78 13.50 21.30
C GLU A 192 21.47 12.80 20.91
N ILE A 193 20.80 12.13 21.85
CA ILE A 193 19.47 11.52 21.62
C ILE A 193 18.44 12.58 21.17
N LEU A 194 18.45 13.78 21.75
CA LEU A 194 17.51 14.84 21.39
C LEU A 194 17.68 15.35 19.94
N LYS A 195 18.84 15.14 19.32
CA LYS A 195 19.06 15.49 17.90
C LYS A 195 18.33 14.56 16.94
N VAL A 196 17.89 13.38 17.40
CA VAL A 196 17.18 12.41 16.56
C VAL A 196 15.81 12.96 16.17
N GLU A 197 15.55 13.06 14.87
CA GLU A 197 14.28 13.56 14.33
C GLU A 197 13.35 12.42 13.88
N THR A 198 13.90 11.34 13.33
CA THR A 198 13.11 10.20 12.82
C THR A 198 12.79 9.20 13.91
N TYR A 199 11.59 8.62 13.88
CA TYR A 199 11.12 7.58 14.83
C TYR A 199 11.16 7.95 16.33
N PHE A 200 11.49 9.17 16.74
CA PHE A 200 11.82 9.50 18.13
C PHE A 200 10.78 9.03 19.17
N PRO A 201 9.46 9.33 19.05
CA PRO A 201 8.46 8.80 19.97
C PRO A 201 8.36 7.27 19.97
N LEU A 202 8.49 6.64 18.80
CA LEU A 202 8.46 5.18 18.68
C LEU A 202 9.66 4.55 19.41
N LEU A 203 10.86 5.09 19.21
CA LEU A 203 12.08 4.62 19.86
C LEU A 203 11.98 4.78 21.38
N CYS A 204 11.47 5.91 21.88
CA CYS A 204 11.23 6.07 23.32
C CYS A 204 10.28 4.99 23.85
N LYS A 205 9.16 4.74 23.16
CA LYS A 205 8.17 3.71 23.55
C LYS A 205 8.78 2.31 23.60
N MET A 206 9.62 1.96 22.62
CA MET A 206 10.31 0.66 22.56
C MET A 206 11.37 0.52 23.66
N PHE A 207 12.12 1.59 23.93
CA PHE A 207 13.15 1.60 24.97
C PHE A 207 12.56 1.42 26.38
N ALA A 208 11.36 1.95 26.63
CA ALA A 208 10.68 1.90 27.93
C ALA A 208 10.42 0.49 28.47
N ARG A 209 10.32 -0.50 27.58
CA ARG A 209 9.95 -1.87 27.96
C ARG A 209 11.14 -2.70 28.45
N ASN A 210 12.19 -2.03 28.95
CA ASN A 210 13.37 -2.62 29.59
C ASN A 210 13.96 -3.78 28.79
N TRP A 211 14.53 -3.47 27.63
CA TRP A 211 15.41 -4.41 26.98
C TRP A 211 16.77 -4.40 27.70
N ILE A 212 16.98 -5.41 28.55
CA ILE A 212 18.01 -5.48 29.61
C ILE A 212 19.46 -5.66 29.08
N HIS A 213 19.70 -5.64 27.76
CA HIS A 213 20.94 -6.22 27.21
C HIS A 213 21.78 -5.39 26.22
N SER A 214 21.51 -4.10 25.93
CA SER A 214 22.51 -3.29 25.19
C SER A 214 23.31 -2.38 26.09
N THR A 215 24.62 -2.48 25.93
CA THR A 215 25.62 -1.57 26.46
C THR A 215 25.69 -0.23 25.70
N ASN A 216 24.74 0.06 24.80
CA ASN A 216 24.83 1.24 23.91
C ASN A 216 23.47 1.90 23.63
N GLU A 217 22.91 2.51 24.67
CA GLU A 217 21.67 3.31 24.64
C GLU A 217 21.69 4.37 23.53
N LEU A 218 22.85 5.00 23.28
CA LEU A 218 22.97 6.05 22.27
C LEU A 218 22.69 5.52 20.87
N ARG A 219 23.31 4.39 20.50
CA ARG A 219 23.17 3.79 19.16
C ARG A 219 21.74 3.35 18.87
N PHE A 220 20.99 2.92 19.88
CA PHE A 220 19.58 2.58 19.72
C PHE A 220 18.77 3.76 19.14
N PHE A 221 19.08 4.99 19.56
CA PHE A 221 18.38 6.18 19.07
C PHE A 221 19.00 6.75 17.79
N THR A 222 20.32 6.81 17.69
CA THR A 222 21.00 7.49 16.57
C THR A 222 21.14 6.62 15.33
N GLU A 223 21.28 5.30 15.50
CA GLU A 223 21.52 4.32 14.44
C GLU A 223 20.58 3.10 14.60
N PRO A 224 19.24 3.30 14.66
CA PRO A 224 18.31 2.22 14.99
C PRO A 224 18.42 1.03 14.04
N THR A 225 18.66 1.27 12.74
CA THR A 225 18.84 0.18 11.77
C THR A 225 20.04 -0.70 12.13
N GLU A 226 21.22 -0.12 12.28
CA GLU A 226 22.44 -0.87 12.61
C GLU A 226 22.32 -1.56 13.97
N PHE A 227 21.64 -0.92 14.92
CA PHE A 227 21.34 -1.50 16.22
C PHE A 227 20.54 -2.80 16.07
N PHE A 228 19.38 -2.76 15.39
CA PHE A 228 18.53 -3.94 15.24
C PHE A 228 19.19 -5.04 14.38
N GLN A 229 20.01 -4.68 13.39
CA GLN A 229 20.80 -5.65 12.63
C GLN A 229 21.75 -6.43 13.54
N LYS A 230 22.53 -5.73 14.37
CA LYS A 230 23.45 -6.36 15.33
C LYS A 230 22.71 -7.22 16.36
N GLU A 231 21.55 -6.79 16.84
CA GLU A 231 20.75 -7.59 17.76
C GLU A 231 20.25 -8.90 17.14
N ILE A 232 19.84 -8.86 15.87
CA ILE A 232 19.43 -10.06 15.13
C ILE A 232 20.64 -10.99 14.92
N GLU A 233 21.81 -10.44 14.59
CA GLU A 233 23.07 -11.19 14.49
C GLU A 233 23.42 -11.86 15.84
N ILE A 234 23.29 -11.14 16.95
CA ILE A 234 23.50 -11.68 18.30
C ILE A 234 22.54 -12.84 18.56
N TYR A 235 21.25 -12.73 18.22
CA TYR A 235 20.30 -13.85 18.39
C TYR A 235 20.66 -15.04 17.51
N LYS A 236 21.13 -14.82 16.29
CA LYS A 236 21.56 -15.90 15.39
C LYS A 236 22.69 -16.74 16.01
N GLU A 237 23.57 -16.11 16.78
CA GLU A 237 24.69 -16.79 17.46
C GLU A 237 24.33 -17.33 18.85
N SER A 238 23.67 -16.50 19.68
CA SER A 238 23.48 -16.75 21.12
C SER A 238 22.15 -17.41 21.49
N ASP A 239 21.07 -17.13 20.74
CA ASP A 239 19.72 -17.65 21.02
C ASP A 239 18.98 -17.91 19.71
N ARG A 240 19.37 -19.02 19.06
CA ARG A 240 18.80 -19.43 17.77
C ARG A 240 17.29 -19.57 17.80
N VAL A 241 16.70 -19.88 18.96
CA VAL A 241 15.24 -20.03 19.10
C VAL A 241 14.53 -18.69 18.98
N LYS A 242 15.07 -17.61 19.57
CA LYS A 242 14.57 -16.23 19.34
C LYS A 242 14.70 -15.84 17.87
N TYR A 243 15.88 -16.05 17.29
CA TYR A 243 16.10 -15.80 15.86
C TYR A 243 15.09 -16.58 14.99
N CYS A 244 14.83 -17.84 15.33
CA CYS A 244 13.84 -18.66 14.62
C CYS A 244 12.41 -18.14 14.77
N GLY A 245 12.04 -17.60 15.94
CA GLY A 245 10.77 -16.90 16.10
C GLY A 245 10.62 -15.71 15.14
N LEU A 246 11.68 -14.90 15.00
CA LEU A 246 11.70 -13.78 14.05
C LEU A 246 11.63 -14.26 12.59
N VAL A 247 12.36 -15.33 12.24
CA VAL A 247 12.28 -15.95 10.90
C VAL A 247 10.87 -16.49 10.62
N CYS A 248 10.21 -17.10 11.61
CA CYS A 248 8.82 -17.54 11.48
C CYS A 248 7.91 -16.36 11.17
N LEU A 249 8.09 -15.20 11.83
CA LEU A 249 7.28 -14.02 11.53
C LEU A 249 7.46 -13.53 10.09
N VAL A 250 8.68 -13.54 9.55
CA VAL A 250 8.91 -13.18 8.13
C VAL A 250 8.21 -14.19 7.19
N VAL A 251 8.39 -15.49 7.45
CA VAL A 251 7.90 -16.58 6.59
C VAL A 251 6.38 -16.78 6.66
N PHE A 252 5.75 -16.48 7.80
CA PHE A 252 4.31 -16.62 8.03
C PHE A 252 3.55 -15.29 7.82
N ASN A 253 4.07 -14.38 6.99
CA ASN A 253 3.43 -13.10 6.66
C ASN A 253 3.05 -12.28 7.89
N ASN A 254 3.98 -12.16 8.83
CA ASN A 254 3.85 -11.36 10.04
C ASN A 254 2.70 -11.80 10.98
N ASN A 255 2.19 -13.02 10.85
CA ASN A 255 1.10 -13.52 11.69
C ASN A 255 1.42 -14.96 12.15
N VAL A 256 1.93 -15.08 13.38
CA VAL A 256 2.36 -16.36 13.95
C VAL A 256 1.59 -16.66 15.23
N GLY A 257 0.66 -17.62 15.17
CA GLY A 257 0.09 -18.29 16.33
C GLY A 257 0.62 -19.71 16.50
N LYS A 258 0.41 -20.30 17.68
CA LYS A 258 0.75 -21.71 17.95
C LYS A 258 0.08 -22.65 16.95
N ASP A 259 -1.20 -22.42 16.67
CA ASP A 259 -1.98 -23.25 15.75
C ASP A 259 -1.51 -23.10 14.31
N ASP A 260 -1.00 -21.93 13.91
CA ASP A 260 -0.49 -21.70 12.55
C ASP A 260 0.78 -22.50 12.28
N LEU A 261 1.67 -22.56 13.28
CA LEU A 261 2.90 -23.36 13.23
C LEU A 261 2.60 -24.87 13.17
N VAL A 262 1.57 -25.33 13.88
CA VAL A 262 1.12 -26.73 13.85
C VAL A 262 0.46 -27.06 12.50
N LYS A 263 -0.46 -26.22 12.02
CA LYS A 263 -1.15 -26.42 10.74
C LYS A 263 -0.19 -26.47 9.56
N ARG A 264 0.90 -25.69 9.59
CA ARG A 264 1.91 -25.60 8.53
C ARG A 264 3.26 -26.15 8.98
N GLU A 265 3.25 -27.36 9.54
CA GLU A 265 4.43 -28.02 10.11
C GLU A 265 5.63 -28.09 9.14
N GLY A 266 5.40 -28.35 7.85
CA GLY A 266 6.48 -28.40 6.86
C GLY A 266 7.21 -27.06 6.68
N LEU A 267 6.47 -25.94 6.71
CA LEU A 267 7.03 -24.58 6.66
C LEU A 267 7.75 -24.25 7.97
N PHE A 268 7.18 -24.65 9.10
CA PHE A 268 7.81 -24.49 10.40
C PHE A 268 9.14 -25.24 10.51
N LYS A 269 9.19 -26.51 10.10
CA LYS A 269 10.43 -27.31 10.01
C LYS A 269 11.47 -26.67 9.11
N LYS A 270 11.04 -25.98 8.04
CA LYS A 270 11.95 -25.21 7.20
C LYS A 270 12.57 -24.03 7.96
N CYS A 271 11.78 -23.28 8.73
CA CYS A 271 12.28 -22.20 9.58
C CYS A 271 13.33 -22.72 10.59
N LEU A 272 13.08 -23.88 11.21
CA LEU A 272 14.05 -24.52 12.11
C LEU A 272 15.37 -24.84 11.39
N LYS A 273 15.31 -25.38 10.16
CA LYS A 273 16.50 -25.67 9.34
C LYS A 273 17.32 -24.42 9.03
N LEU A 274 16.65 -23.32 8.64
CA LEU A 274 17.33 -22.05 8.35
C LEU A 274 18.07 -21.51 9.57
N CYS A 275 17.54 -21.77 10.75
CA CYS A 275 18.16 -21.33 12.01
C CYS A 275 19.17 -22.35 12.57
N GLY A 276 19.40 -23.48 11.90
CA GLY A 276 20.28 -24.54 12.39
C GLY A 276 19.80 -25.18 13.69
N ILE A 277 18.48 -25.35 13.84
CA ILE A 277 17.80 -25.96 15.00
C ILE A 277 17.29 -27.35 14.64
N GLN A 278 17.28 -28.27 15.61
CA GLN A 278 16.70 -29.60 15.44
C GLN A 278 15.18 -29.54 15.16
N GLU A 279 14.72 -30.33 14.18
CA GLU A 279 13.31 -30.37 13.75
C GLU A 279 12.32 -30.87 14.81
N THR A 280 12.81 -31.38 15.94
CA THR A 280 12.01 -31.86 17.07
C THR A 280 11.51 -30.74 17.99
N LEU A 281 12.00 -29.50 17.81
CA LEU A 281 11.60 -28.38 18.65
C LEU A 281 10.09 -28.12 18.51
N SER A 282 9.38 -28.08 19.65
CA SER A 282 7.94 -27.85 19.64
C SER A 282 7.61 -26.39 19.26
N PRO A 283 6.51 -26.15 18.52
CA PRO A 283 5.99 -24.80 18.28
C PRO A 283 5.77 -23.99 19.56
N ALA A 284 5.41 -24.64 20.68
CA ALA A 284 5.22 -23.98 21.96
C ALA A 284 6.48 -23.27 22.46
N LYS A 285 7.67 -23.83 22.20
CA LYS A 285 8.93 -23.22 22.62
C LYS A 285 9.27 -21.95 21.83
N ILE A 286 8.88 -21.91 20.57
CA ILE A 286 9.02 -20.71 19.72
C ILE A 286 8.09 -19.60 20.22
N ILE A 287 6.85 -19.96 20.56
CA ILE A 287 5.89 -19.00 21.14
C ILE A 287 6.40 -18.43 22.47
N GLU A 288 6.93 -19.28 23.36
CA GLU A 288 7.54 -18.83 24.62
C GLU A 288 8.69 -17.83 24.39
N HIS A 289 9.54 -18.07 23.39
CA HIS A 289 10.63 -17.14 23.06
C HIS A 289 10.14 -15.86 22.36
N LEU A 290 9.03 -15.91 21.63
CA LEU A 290 8.38 -14.72 21.08
C LEU A 290 7.74 -13.87 22.18
N ASP A 291 7.15 -14.48 23.22
CA ASP A 291 6.66 -13.75 24.40
C ASP A 291 7.81 -12.96 25.08
N LEU A 292 9.04 -13.51 25.12
CA LEU A 292 10.22 -12.79 25.65
C LEU A 292 10.65 -11.57 24.81
N LEU A 293 10.21 -11.50 23.55
CA LEU A 293 10.52 -10.39 22.64
C LEU A 293 9.39 -9.34 22.60
N GLU A 294 8.30 -9.56 23.33
CA GLU A 294 7.12 -8.71 23.32
C GLU A 294 7.44 -7.30 23.81
N GLY A 295 6.99 -6.29 23.05
CA GLY A 295 7.23 -4.89 23.34
C GLY A 295 8.55 -4.34 22.79
N PHE A 296 9.39 -5.20 22.22
CA PHE A 296 10.64 -4.80 21.59
C PHE A 296 10.65 -5.17 20.10
N PHE A 297 10.80 -6.45 19.76
CA PHE A 297 10.71 -6.90 18.35
C PHE A 297 9.29 -7.19 17.92
N VAL A 298 8.46 -7.67 18.83
CA VAL A 298 7.12 -8.20 18.51
C VAL A 298 6.05 -7.59 19.40
N LYS A 299 4.80 -7.69 18.95
CA LYS A 299 3.60 -7.40 19.73
C LYS A 299 2.64 -8.55 19.57
N LYS A 300 1.85 -8.80 20.61
CA LYS A 300 0.81 -9.82 20.62
C LYS A 300 -0.53 -9.16 20.39
N ILE A 301 -1.29 -9.66 19.42
CA ILE A 301 -2.67 -9.24 19.16
C ILE A 301 -3.52 -10.49 19.27
N CYS A 302 -4.42 -10.53 20.25
CA CYS A 302 -5.15 -11.74 20.63
C CYS A 302 -4.18 -12.90 20.94
N ASN A 303 -4.12 -13.91 20.06
CA ASN A 303 -3.29 -15.11 20.22
C ASN A 303 -2.20 -15.25 19.15
N THR A 304 -1.93 -14.19 18.38
CA THR A 304 -0.90 -14.21 17.34
C THR A 304 0.11 -13.09 17.51
N PHE A 305 1.35 -13.40 17.14
CA PHE A 305 2.46 -12.46 17.17
C PHE A 305 2.62 -11.79 15.82
N HIS A 306 2.97 -10.51 15.90
CA HIS A 306 3.32 -9.66 14.79
C HIS A 306 4.58 -8.88 15.17
N PHE A 307 5.37 -8.45 14.20
CA PHE A 307 6.41 -7.45 14.42
C PHE A 307 5.81 -6.20 15.05
N TYR A 308 6.57 -5.59 15.96
CA TYR A 308 6.14 -4.43 16.70
C TYR A 308 5.82 -3.25 15.77
N HIS A 309 6.63 -3.10 14.72
CA HIS A 309 6.51 -2.07 13.69
C HIS A 309 7.09 -2.56 12.36
N ASP A 310 6.57 -2.07 11.23
CA ASP A 310 6.98 -2.46 9.87
C ASP A 310 8.50 -2.32 9.67
N PHE A 311 9.10 -1.26 10.20
CA PHE A 311 10.56 -1.07 10.27
C PHE A 311 11.32 -2.32 10.79
N ILE A 312 10.84 -2.98 11.83
CA ILE A 312 11.50 -4.15 12.41
C ILE A 312 11.33 -5.38 11.51
N LEU A 313 10.16 -5.54 10.88
CA LEU A 313 9.94 -6.55 9.85
C LEU A 313 10.94 -6.36 8.70
N GLU A 314 11.13 -5.13 8.22
CA GLU A 314 12.04 -4.83 7.12
C GLU A 314 13.50 -5.15 7.47
N VAL A 315 13.97 -4.71 8.63
CA VAL A 315 15.34 -5.02 9.10
C VAL A 315 15.52 -6.54 9.21
N THR A 316 14.54 -7.25 9.76
CA THR A 316 14.62 -8.71 9.93
C THR A 316 14.60 -9.44 8.59
N ALA A 317 13.72 -9.06 7.67
CA ALA A 317 13.65 -9.65 6.34
C ALA A 317 14.93 -9.37 5.52
N PHE A 318 15.52 -8.18 5.69
CA PHE A 318 16.79 -7.84 5.06
C PHE A 318 17.95 -8.69 5.60
N GLU A 319 18.09 -8.83 6.92
CA GLU A 319 19.14 -9.69 7.50
C GLU A 319 18.99 -11.16 7.09
N LEU A 320 17.77 -11.70 7.13
CA LEU A 320 17.50 -13.04 6.63
C LEU A 320 17.83 -13.19 5.14
N GLY A 321 17.59 -12.14 4.35
CA GLY A 321 17.86 -12.12 2.91
C GLY A 321 19.34 -12.11 2.52
N LYS A 322 20.23 -11.63 3.39
CA LYS A 322 21.68 -11.72 3.18
C LYS A 322 22.16 -13.16 3.20
N ASP A 323 21.69 -13.95 4.17
CA ASP A 323 22.12 -15.33 4.38
C ASP A 323 21.35 -16.33 3.51
N HIS A 324 20.05 -16.07 3.32
CA HIS A 324 19.10 -16.99 2.71
C HIS A 324 18.25 -16.30 1.63
N PRO A 325 18.86 -15.72 0.59
CA PRO A 325 18.14 -14.96 -0.45
C PRO A 325 17.06 -15.81 -1.14
N ARG A 326 17.34 -17.11 -1.36
CA ARG A 326 16.38 -18.08 -1.92
C ARG A 326 15.10 -18.21 -1.10
N GLU A 327 15.20 -18.15 0.22
CA GLU A 327 14.06 -18.35 1.12
C GLU A 327 13.23 -17.09 1.24
N ILE A 328 13.88 -15.91 1.26
CA ILE A 328 13.19 -14.63 1.13
C ILE A 328 12.40 -14.58 -0.17
N ILE A 329 13.01 -14.93 -1.31
CA ILE A 329 12.28 -15.01 -2.58
C ILE A 329 11.07 -15.95 -2.49
N LYS A 330 11.23 -17.11 -1.85
CA LYS A 330 10.18 -18.12 -1.83
C LYS A 330 9.01 -17.78 -0.91
N HIS A 331 9.24 -17.12 0.21
CA HIS A 331 8.22 -16.98 1.27
C HIS A 331 7.91 -15.55 1.68
N ALA A 332 8.77 -14.58 1.39
CA ALA A 332 8.46 -13.20 1.72
C ALA A 332 7.20 -12.74 0.97
N ASP A 333 6.56 -11.75 1.57
CA ASP A 333 5.44 -11.04 0.96
C ASP A 333 5.83 -10.54 -0.43
N ILE A 334 4.96 -10.75 -1.41
CA ILE A 334 5.20 -10.34 -2.81
C ILE A 334 5.41 -8.82 -2.93
N GLY A 335 4.77 -8.02 -2.09
CA GLY A 335 4.99 -6.58 -2.00
C GLY A 335 6.37 -6.25 -1.44
N PHE A 336 6.86 -7.01 -0.44
CA PHE A 336 8.25 -6.88 0.03
C PHE A 336 9.25 -7.18 -1.10
N LEU A 337 9.04 -8.27 -1.85
CA LEU A 337 9.90 -8.62 -2.99
C LEU A 337 9.92 -7.53 -4.05
N GLN A 338 8.74 -7.00 -4.40
CA GLN A 338 8.59 -5.88 -5.32
C GLN A 338 9.39 -4.65 -4.86
N ARG A 339 9.33 -4.32 -3.56
CA ARG A 339 9.98 -3.13 -2.99
C ARG A 339 11.48 -3.28 -2.82
N ARG A 340 11.94 -4.43 -2.32
CA ARG A 340 13.28 -4.58 -1.75
C ARG A 340 14.23 -5.42 -2.59
N VAL A 341 13.74 -6.27 -3.50
CA VAL A 341 14.63 -7.11 -4.34
C VAL A 341 14.97 -6.37 -5.64
N ARG A 342 16.27 -6.31 -5.97
CA ARG A 342 16.79 -5.75 -7.23
C ARG A 342 17.89 -6.66 -7.78
N LEU A 343 18.11 -6.63 -9.09
CA LEU A 343 19.26 -7.32 -9.70
C LEU A 343 20.55 -6.54 -9.42
N GLU A 344 21.68 -7.26 -9.25
CA GLU A 344 23.00 -6.65 -8.99
C GLU A 344 23.40 -5.59 -10.02
N ASN A 345 23.03 -5.76 -11.28
CA ASN A 345 23.36 -4.86 -12.39
C ASN A 345 22.40 -3.66 -12.56
N SER A 346 21.41 -3.50 -11.67
CA SER A 346 20.46 -2.39 -11.75
C SER A 346 21.12 -1.05 -11.40
N ARG A 347 20.86 -0.02 -12.22
CA ARG A 347 21.39 1.35 -12.04
C ARG A 347 20.62 2.17 -10.98
N GLU A 348 19.68 1.56 -10.27
CA GLU A 348 18.85 2.26 -9.28
C GLU A 348 19.63 2.54 -7.99
N SER A 349 19.37 3.69 -7.37
CA SER A 349 19.95 4.06 -6.08
C SER A 349 19.60 3.00 -5.03
N SER A 350 20.61 2.37 -4.44
CA SER A 350 20.42 1.39 -3.37
C SER A 350 19.85 2.08 -2.14
N ASP A 351 18.62 1.74 -1.76
CA ASP A 351 18.11 2.04 -0.42
C ASP A 351 18.80 1.13 0.61
N GLN A 352 18.75 1.51 1.89
CA GLN A 352 19.39 0.80 3.00
C GLN A 352 18.98 -0.68 3.08
N PHE A 353 17.78 -1.02 2.61
CA PHE A 353 17.21 -2.38 2.65
C PHE A 353 17.09 -3.06 1.28
N THR A 354 17.80 -2.58 0.25
CA THR A 354 17.79 -3.26 -1.06
C THR A 354 18.58 -4.57 -1.03
N ILE A 355 17.90 -5.69 -1.26
CA ILE A 355 18.51 -7.01 -1.44
C ILE A 355 18.92 -7.15 -2.91
N LYS A 356 20.23 -7.17 -3.15
CA LYS A 356 20.79 -7.41 -4.48
C LYS A 356 20.82 -8.91 -4.77
N LEU A 357 20.18 -9.29 -5.87
CA LEU A 357 20.06 -10.66 -6.30
C LEU A 357 21.16 -11.00 -7.31
N SER A 358 21.97 -11.99 -6.96
CA SER A 358 22.95 -12.59 -7.86
C SER A 358 22.29 -13.46 -8.93
N ASP A 359 23.03 -13.71 -10.00
CA ASP A 359 22.58 -14.54 -11.13
C ASP A 359 22.14 -15.97 -10.73
N THR A 360 22.69 -16.52 -9.65
CA THR A 360 22.38 -17.87 -9.18
C THR A 360 20.93 -18.02 -8.70
N HIS A 361 20.33 -16.93 -8.20
CA HIS A 361 19.00 -16.95 -7.59
C HIS A 361 17.89 -16.46 -8.53
N ILE A 362 18.24 -16.02 -9.75
CA ILE A 362 17.28 -15.55 -10.75
C ILE A 362 16.22 -16.62 -11.07
N LYS A 363 16.62 -17.90 -11.15
CA LYS A 363 15.69 -19.00 -11.43
C LYS A 363 14.65 -19.19 -10.32
N ASP A 364 15.05 -19.03 -9.06
CA ASP A 364 14.12 -19.10 -7.92
C ASP A 364 13.14 -17.92 -7.95
N LEU A 365 13.60 -16.72 -8.31
CA LEU A 365 12.73 -15.55 -8.49
C LEU A 365 11.74 -15.78 -9.63
N VAL A 366 12.19 -16.25 -10.78
CA VAL A 366 11.31 -16.57 -11.91
C VAL A 366 10.27 -17.61 -11.52
N TYR A 367 10.65 -18.65 -10.78
CA TYR A 367 9.73 -19.67 -10.28
C TYR A 367 8.67 -19.05 -9.35
N ARG A 368 9.09 -18.20 -8.41
CA ARG A 368 8.13 -17.49 -7.54
C ARG A 368 7.18 -16.61 -8.33
N LEU A 369 7.70 -15.81 -9.25
CA LEU A 369 6.92 -14.91 -10.10
C LEU A 369 5.92 -15.68 -10.98
N SER A 370 6.25 -16.91 -11.43
CA SER A 370 5.33 -17.77 -12.19
C SER A 370 4.16 -18.31 -11.37
N GLU A 371 4.30 -18.42 -10.05
CA GLU A 371 3.18 -18.76 -9.17
C GLU A 371 2.34 -17.51 -8.85
N ASP A 372 3.03 -16.40 -8.57
CA ASP A 372 2.43 -15.13 -8.13
C ASP A 372 1.47 -14.53 -9.18
N ILE A 373 1.72 -14.75 -10.48
CA ILE A 373 0.85 -14.26 -11.57
C ILE A 373 -0.58 -14.84 -11.52
N TYR A 374 -0.78 -16.01 -10.89
CA TYR A 374 -2.09 -16.65 -10.78
C TYR A 374 -2.80 -16.35 -9.45
N THR A 375 -2.15 -15.62 -8.55
CA THR A 375 -2.73 -15.22 -7.27
C THR A 375 -3.68 -14.02 -7.44
N ASP A 376 -4.49 -13.74 -6.42
CA ASP A 376 -5.31 -12.52 -6.37
C ASP A 376 -4.49 -11.23 -6.17
N ARG A 377 -3.16 -11.36 -5.98
CA ARG A 377 -2.18 -10.27 -5.88
C ARG A 377 -1.28 -10.14 -7.12
N PHE A 378 -1.70 -10.68 -8.28
CA PHE A 378 -0.94 -10.65 -9.53
C PHE A 378 -0.51 -9.24 -9.98
N ILE A 379 -1.15 -8.17 -9.52
CA ILE A 379 -0.74 -6.79 -9.84
C ILE A 379 0.63 -6.46 -9.25
N GLU A 380 0.97 -6.98 -8.07
CA GLU A 380 2.30 -6.79 -7.47
C GLU A 380 3.38 -7.49 -8.29
N PHE A 381 3.04 -8.65 -8.88
CA PHE A 381 3.85 -9.28 -9.92
C PHE A 381 4.00 -8.35 -11.12
N VAL A 382 2.91 -7.85 -11.71
CA VAL A 382 2.96 -6.97 -12.90
C VAL A 382 3.79 -5.70 -12.65
N LEU A 383 3.83 -5.21 -11.42
CA LEU A 383 4.57 -4.01 -11.03
C LEU A 383 5.98 -4.31 -10.51
N ASN A 384 6.41 -5.57 -10.51
CA ASN A 384 7.74 -5.95 -10.08
C ASN A 384 8.80 -5.38 -11.05
N PRO A 385 9.74 -4.52 -10.58
CA PRO A 385 10.75 -3.92 -11.44
C PRO A 385 11.63 -4.93 -12.18
N CYS A 386 11.84 -6.11 -11.58
CA CYS A 386 12.61 -7.21 -12.17
C CYS A 386 12.01 -7.74 -13.48
N LEU A 387 10.69 -7.58 -13.73
CA LEU A 387 10.07 -7.98 -15.00
C LEU A 387 10.47 -7.09 -16.19
N ARG A 388 11.16 -5.98 -15.96
CA ARG A 388 11.72 -5.15 -17.04
C ARG A 388 13.08 -5.63 -17.52
N ASP A 389 13.72 -6.52 -16.77
CA ASP A 389 14.98 -7.12 -17.15
C ASP A 389 14.76 -8.20 -18.23
N GLU A 390 15.60 -8.16 -19.26
CA GLU A 390 15.47 -9.05 -20.42
C GLU A 390 15.70 -10.52 -20.04
N LYS A 391 16.69 -10.80 -19.19
CA LYS A 391 17.07 -12.15 -18.77
C LYS A 391 15.96 -12.79 -17.93
N ILE A 392 15.36 -12.03 -17.01
CA ILE A 392 14.22 -12.50 -16.23
C ILE A 392 13.02 -12.78 -17.14
N THR A 393 12.75 -11.87 -18.07
CA THR A 393 11.62 -12.01 -19.00
C THR A 393 11.75 -13.27 -19.86
N ASP A 394 12.94 -13.57 -20.37
CA ASP A 394 13.19 -14.77 -21.19
C ASP A 394 13.01 -16.06 -20.40
N LEU A 395 13.60 -16.13 -19.20
CA LEU A 395 13.46 -17.30 -18.32
C LEU A 395 12.02 -17.49 -17.86
N PHE A 396 11.30 -16.40 -17.59
CA PHE A 396 9.87 -16.44 -17.26
C PHE A 396 9.06 -17.03 -18.41
N ILE A 397 9.26 -16.55 -19.64
CA ILE A 397 8.58 -17.09 -20.83
C ILE A 397 8.91 -18.59 -21.03
N GLU A 398 10.17 -18.98 -20.87
CA GLU A 398 10.59 -20.38 -20.97
C GLU A 398 9.86 -21.27 -19.95
N LYS A 399 9.72 -20.79 -18.71
CA LYS A 399 8.99 -21.49 -17.65
C LYS A 399 7.51 -21.61 -17.99
N MET A 400 6.87 -20.54 -18.46
CA MET A 400 5.44 -20.52 -18.76
C MET A 400 5.06 -21.42 -19.94
N LYS A 401 5.96 -21.68 -20.89
CA LYS A 401 5.72 -22.64 -21.99
C LYS A 401 5.29 -24.03 -21.50
N ASN A 402 5.71 -24.41 -20.30
CA ASN A 402 5.45 -25.71 -19.70
C ASN A 402 4.22 -25.73 -18.76
N ASP A 403 3.46 -24.64 -18.69
CA ASP A 403 2.41 -24.43 -17.69
C ASP A 403 1.01 -24.17 -18.31
N SER A 404 -0.04 -24.24 -17.48
CA SER A 404 -1.43 -24.04 -17.89
C SER A 404 -1.75 -22.56 -18.11
N LEU A 405 -1.50 -22.10 -19.34
CA LEU A 405 -1.66 -20.70 -19.75
C LEU A 405 -3.11 -20.17 -19.65
N ARG A 406 -4.13 -21.02 -19.54
CA ARG A 406 -5.54 -20.58 -19.52
C ARG A 406 -5.87 -19.72 -18.29
N MET A 407 -5.19 -19.95 -17.18
CA MET A 407 -5.44 -19.23 -15.93
C MET A 407 -5.10 -17.74 -16.02
N ILE A 408 -4.21 -17.34 -16.93
CA ILE A 408 -3.83 -15.94 -17.12
C ILE A 408 -4.94 -15.07 -17.74
N ALA A 409 -5.90 -15.72 -18.40
CA ALA A 409 -7.07 -15.07 -18.98
C ALA A 409 -8.26 -15.01 -18.02
N LYS A 410 -8.19 -15.73 -16.89
CA LYS A 410 -9.26 -15.76 -15.90
C LYS A 410 -9.40 -14.36 -15.27
N ARG A 411 -10.62 -13.82 -15.29
CA ARG A 411 -10.92 -12.55 -14.63
C ARG A 411 -11.09 -12.78 -13.13
N THR A 412 -10.56 -11.86 -12.36
CA THR A 412 -10.61 -11.90 -10.90
C THR A 412 -10.92 -10.51 -10.38
N LYS A 413 -11.75 -10.42 -9.34
CA LYS A 413 -11.96 -9.17 -8.61
C LYS A 413 -10.64 -8.73 -8.00
N LEU A 414 -10.25 -7.50 -8.28
CA LEU A 414 -9.09 -6.88 -7.64
C LEU A 414 -9.42 -6.68 -6.15
N LYS A 415 -8.75 -7.43 -5.26
CA LYS A 415 -8.80 -7.13 -3.82
C LYS A 415 -8.02 -5.85 -3.52
N SER A 416 -8.29 -5.24 -2.38
CA SER A 416 -7.53 -4.08 -1.86
C SER A 416 -6.04 -4.39 -1.83
N ILE A 417 -5.28 -3.88 -2.81
CA ILE A 417 -3.83 -4.08 -2.87
C ILE A 417 -3.20 -3.02 -1.95
N GLU A 418 -2.41 -3.44 -0.96
CA GLU A 418 -1.46 -2.56 -0.29
C GLU A 418 -0.27 -2.28 -1.23
N LEU A 419 -0.53 -1.61 -2.35
CA LEU A 419 0.50 -1.19 -3.29
C LEU A 419 1.30 -0.05 -2.68
N GLN A 420 2.61 -0.20 -2.54
CA GLN A 420 3.48 0.85 -2.07
C GLN A 420 4.52 1.10 -3.17
N THR A 421 4.27 2.13 -3.99
CA THR A 421 5.14 2.51 -5.10
C THR A 421 6.36 3.30 -4.60
N HIS A 422 7.46 2.63 -4.29
CA HIS A 422 8.77 3.26 -4.33
C HIS A 422 9.36 3.04 -5.75
N SER A 423 9.73 4.16 -6.39
CA SER A 423 10.57 4.26 -7.59
C SER A 423 10.06 3.73 -8.95
N LEU A 424 8.82 4.02 -9.35
CA LEU A 424 8.47 4.02 -10.78
C LEU A 424 8.41 5.47 -11.27
N THR A 425 9.10 5.75 -12.36
CA THR A 425 9.26 7.08 -12.97
C THR A 425 7.96 7.87 -12.94
N LYS A 426 8.04 9.04 -12.28
CA LYS A 426 7.02 10.08 -12.26
C LYS A 426 6.63 10.40 -13.70
N GLU A 427 5.47 9.90 -14.14
CA GLU A 427 4.49 10.56 -15.02
C GLU A 427 3.51 9.58 -15.71
N ASN A 428 3.80 8.27 -15.84
CA ASN A 428 2.97 7.39 -16.71
C ASN A 428 2.45 6.06 -16.12
N SER A 429 2.91 5.63 -14.94
CA SER A 429 2.40 4.42 -14.27
C SER A 429 1.05 4.63 -13.57
N PHE A 430 0.77 5.87 -13.14
CA PHE A 430 -0.40 6.22 -12.35
C PHE A 430 -1.73 6.09 -13.11
N LEU A 431 -1.79 6.58 -14.36
CA LEU A 431 -2.97 6.42 -15.22
C LEU A 431 -3.32 4.94 -15.49
N ARG A 432 -2.39 3.98 -15.29
CA ARG A 432 -2.57 2.57 -15.68
C ARG A 432 -3.28 1.75 -14.61
N LEU A 433 -3.01 2.00 -13.34
CA LEU A 433 -3.75 1.35 -12.24
C LEU A 433 -5.18 1.89 -12.14
N ASP A 434 -5.36 3.21 -12.25
CA ASP A 434 -6.68 3.84 -12.33
C ASP A 434 -7.53 3.21 -13.44
N PHE A 435 -6.92 2.96 -14.59
CA PHE A 435 -7.58 2.30 -15.72
C PHE A 435 -8.05 0.89 -15.36
N LEU A 436 -7.26 0.08 -14.64
CA LEU A 436 -7.68 -1.26 -14.21
C LEU A 436 -8.89 -1.21 -13.28
N HIS A 437 -8.97 -0.22 -12.38
CA HIS A 437 -10.10 -0.07 -11.46
C HIS A 437 -11.41 0.37 -12.14
N LEU A 438 -11.37 0.78 -13.40
CA LEU A 438 -12.57 0.97 -14.21
C LEU A 438 -13.27 -0.36 -14.52
N PHE A 439 -12.60 -1.50 -14.36
CA PHE A 439 -13.15 -2.83 -14.57
C PHE A 439 -13.43 -3.51 -13.22
N GLU A 440 -14.59 -4.16 -13.07
CA GLU A 440 -14.90 -4.90 -11.84
C GLU A 440 -14.01 -6.13 -11.66
N GLU A 441 -13.71 -6.82 -12.76
CA GLU A 441 -12.83 -7.98 -12.80
C GLU A 441 -11.77 -7.81 -13.88
N VAL A 442 -10.52 -8.04 -13.51
CA VAL A 442 -9.35 -7.92 -14.40
C VAL A 442 -8.61 -9.25 -14.42
N SER A 443 -8.10 -9.64 -15.59
CA SER A 443 -7.22 -10.81 -15.73
C SER A 443 -5.74 -10.39 -15.69
N PRO A 444 -4.82 -11.28 -15.27
CA PRO A 444 -3.40 -10.99 -15.30
C PRO A 444 -2.89 -10.59 -16.69
N LEU A 445 -3.40 -11.21 -17.76
CA LEU A 445 -3.06 -10.81 -19.14
C LEU A 445 -3.52 -9.39 -19.46
N PHE A 446 -4.71 -9.00 -19.02
CA PHE A 446 -5.22 -7.64 -19.21
C PHE A 446 -4.33 -6.61 -18.50
N ALA A 447 -3.87 -6.90 -17.28
CA ALA A 447 -2.92 -6.03 -16.59
C ALA A 447 -1.54 -6.01 -17.28
N LEU A 448 -0.98 -7.15 -17.68
CA LEU A 448 0.28 -7.21 -18.41
C LEU A 448 0.25 -6.38 -19.70
N ILE A 449 -0.89 -6.41 -20.40
CA ILE A 449 -1.19 -5.51 -21.51
C ILE A 449 -1.11 -4.10 -20.97
N VAL A 450 -2.01 -3.65 -20.09
CA VAL A 450 -2.05 -2.25 -19.59
C VAL A 450 -0.70 -1.71 -19.10
N PHE A 451 0.15 -2.55 -18.50
CA PHE A 451 1.49 -2.18 -18.03
C PHE A 451 2.60 -2.27 -19.08
N ARG A 452 2.31 -2.65 -20.32
CA ARG A 452 3.24 -2.77 -21.46
C ARG A 452 4.38 -3.75 -21.19
N HIS A 453 4.06 -4.96 -20.77
CA HIS A 453 5.03 -6.05 -20.74
C HIS A 453 5.06 -6.75 -22.11
N ASP A 454 5.44 -6.01 -23.15
CA ASP A 454 5.20 -6.35 -24.56
C ASP A 454 5.71 -7.73 -24.96
N LYS A 455 6.91 -8.12 -24.49
CA LYS A 455 7.53 -9.43 -24.77
C LYS A 455 6.72 -10.58 -24.15
N ILE A 456 6.30 -10.44 -22.89
CA ILE A 456 5.47 -11.40 -22.16
C ILE A 456 4.07 -11.49 -22.80
N VAL A 457 3.48 -10.33 -23.11
CA VAL A 457 2.16 -10.23 -23.74
C VAL A 457 2.15 -10.92 -25.10
N ARG A 458 3.17 -10.71 -25.95
CA ARG A 458 3.28 -11.39 -27.25
C ARG A 458 3.26 -12.90 -27.09
N PHE A 459 4.04 -13.44 -26.16
CA PHE A 459 4.07 -14.86 -25.87
C PHE A 459 2.69 -15.42 -25.48
N PHE A 460 1.99 -14.77 -24.55
CA PHE A 460 0.65 -15.23 -24.14
C PHE A 460 -0.39 -15.08 -25.25
N LEU A 461 -0.40 -13.96 -25.98
CA LEU A 461 -1.32 -13.75 -27.09
C LEU A 461 -1.11 -14.80 -28.19
N GLU A 462 0.13 -15.10 -28.56
CA GLU A 462 0.45 -16.16 -29.53
C GLU A 462 0.01 -17.54 -29.09
N SER A 463 0.22 -17.85 -27.81
CA SER A 463 -0.13 -19.16 -27.24
C SER A 463 -1.64 -19.33 -27.05
N LEU A 464 -2.38 -18.24 -26.83
CA LEU A 464 -3.80 -18.24 -26.54
C LEU A 464 -4.69 -17.79 -27.72
N LYS A 465 -4.15 -17.58 -28.93
CA LYS A 465 -4.88 -17.10 -30.12
C LYS A 465 -6.24 -17.78 -30.36
N LYS A 466 -6.37 -19.06 -30.02
CA LYS A 466 -7.60 -19.86 -30.22
C LYS A 466 -8.67 -19.68 -29.13
N TYR A 467 -8.34 -19.05 -28.00
CA TYR A 467 -9.15 -19.05 -26.78
C TYR A 467 -9.54 -17.66 -26.28
N LEU A 468 -8.94 -16.60 -26.84
CA LEU A 468 -9.23 -15.23 -26.43
C LEU A 468 -10.30 -14.64 -27.34
N SER A 469 -11.38 -14.13 -26.76
CA SER A 469 -12.24 -13.16 -27.46
C SER A 469 -11.44 -11.87 -27.61
N ALA A 470 -11.36 -11.37 -28.85
CA ALA A 470 -10.69 -10.12 -29.16
C ALA A 470 -11.24 -8.97 -28.30
N ASP A 471 -12.55 -8.98 -28.06
CA ASP A 471 -13.28 -7.92 -27.37
C ASP A 471 -12.88 -7.78 -25.89
N THR A 472 -12.49 -8.89 -25.24
CA THR A 472 -12.10 -8.87 -23.82
C THR A 472 -10.84 -8.03 -23.55
N TYR A 473 -9.88 -8.00 -24.48
CA TYR A 473 -8.61 -7.30 -24.30
C TYR A 473 -8.53 -6.01 -25.11
N PHE A 474 -9.50 -5.78 -25.99
CA PHE A 474 -9.51 -4.65 -26.89
C PHE A 474 -9.39 -3.29 -26.15
N PRO A 475 -10.09 -3.04 -25.03
CA PRO A 475 -9.90 -1.82 -24.25
C PRO A 475 -8.48 -1.65 -23.68
N ALA A 476 -7.89 -2.72 -23.14
CA ALA A 476 -6.51 -2.70 -22.61
C ALA A 476 -5.49 -2.40 -23.71
N ILE A 477 -5.68 -2.96 -24.91
CA ILE A 477 -4.80 -2.73 -26.05
C ILE A 477 -4.94 -1.29 -26.54
N CYS A 478 -6.16 -0.73 -26.55
CA CYS A 478 -6.39 0.67 -26.91
C CYS A 478 -5.82 1.66 -25.88
N CYS A 479 -5.72 1.26 -24.62
CA CYS A 479 -5.16 2.05 -23.50
C CYS A 479 -3.60 2.14 -23.52
N ASN A 480 -2.92 1.30 -24.28
CA ASN A 480 -1.48 1.05 -24.14
C ASN A 480 -0.53 1.89 -25.00
N GLY A 481 -1.09 2.77 -25.82
CA GLY A 481 -0.37 3.50 -26.85
C GLY A 481 0.97 4.10 -26.41
N SER A 482 1.89 4.11 -27.36
CA SER A 482 3.14 4.87 -27.34
C SER A 482 3.33 5.46 -28.72
N THR A 483 3.57 6.76 -28.76
CA THR A 483 4.48 7.38 -29.73
C THR A 483 5.91 6.90 -29.45
N ASP A 484 6.72 6.82 -30.51
CA ASP A 484 8.14 6.44 -30.60
C ASP A 484 8.56 4.98 -30.32
N LEU A 485 8.72 4.22 -31.42
CA LEU A 485 10.04 3.85 -31.96
C LEU A 485 9.85 2.92 -33.17
N SER A 486 10.53 3.26 -34.25
CA SER A 486 11.17 2.49 -35.33
C SER A 486 11.18 0.93 -35.37
N CYS A 487 10.27 0.20 -34.71
CA CYS A 487 9.95 -1.19 -35.04
C CYS A 487 8.68 -1.17 -35.88
N SER A 488 8.89 -1.12 -37.19
CA SER A 488 7.90 -1.18 -38.27
C SER A 488 6.68 -2.07 -37.95
N LYS A 489 5.48 -1.43 -37.92
CA LYS A 489 4.11 -1.98 -37.68
C LYS A 489 3.61 -1.96 -36.21
N GLY A 490 3.48 -0.76 -35.63
CA GLY A 490 3.13 -0.50 -34.21
C GLY A 490 1.75 -0.96 -33.72
N GLN A 491 1.37 -0.59 -32.49
CA GLN A 491 0.13 -1.03 -31.81
C GLN A 491 -1.17 -0.71 -32.59
N ALA A 492 -1.20 0.35 -33.40
CA ALA A 492 -2.29 0.61 -34.33
C ALA A 492 -2.53 -0.55 -35.31
N SER A 493 -1.47 -1.27 -35.70
CA SER A 493 -1.58 -2.49 -36.51
C SER A 493 -2.21 -3.65 -35.73
N ILE A 494 -2.01 -3.73 -34.40
CA ILE A 494 -2.68 -4.71 -33.54
C ILE A 494 -4.16 -4.35 -33.38
N VAL A 495 -4.48 -3.08 -33.12
CA VAL A 495 -5.86 -2.59 -33.04
C VAL A 495 -6.59 -2.84 -34.36
N GLN A 496 -5.98 -2.49 -35.49
CA GLN A 496 -6.55 -2.76 -36.82
C GLN A 496 -6.70 -4.25 -37.10
N LEU A 497 -5.73 -5.09 -36.70
CA LEU A 497 -5.86 -6.53 -36.82
C LEU A 497 -7.05 -7.07 -36.03
N LEU A 498 -7.25 -6.60 -34.80
CA LEU A 498 -8.37 -7.04 -33.96
C LEU A 498 -9.71 -6.61 -34.56
N LEU A 499 -9.82 -5.36 -35.02
CA LEU A 499 -11.01 -4.86 -35.73
C LEU A 499 -11.30 -5.69 -36.98
N ASN A 500 -10.28 -6.00 -37.79
CA ASN A 500 -10.42 -6.86 -38.97
C ASN A 500 -10.82 -8.31 -38.63
N ASN A 501 -10.56 -8.76 -37.41
CA ASN A 501 -10.97 -10.08 -36.90
C ASN A 501 -12.28 -10.02 -36.09
N GLY A 502 -13.06 -8.94 -36.25
CA GLY A 502 -14.40 -8.83 -35.69
C GLY A 502 -14.46 -8.32 -34.25
N ALA A 503 -13.40 -7.67 -33.75
CA ALA A 503 -13.47 -7.02 -32.45
C ALA A 503 -14.57 -5.95 -32.44
N GLU A 504 -15.47 -6.02 -31.47
CA GLU A 504 -16.58 -5.08 -31.34
C GLU A 504 -16.07 -3.71 -30.89
N VAL A 505 -16.08 -2.74 -31.82
CA VAL A 505 -15.49 -1.40 -31.64
C VAL A 505 -16.12 -0.59 -30.50
N ASN A 506 -17.39 -0.88 -30.19
CA ASN A 506 -18.20 -0.19 -29.19
C ASN A 506 -18.46 -1.02 -27.92
N LEU A 507 -17.81 -2.19 -27.77
CA LEU A 507 -18.04 -3.03 -26.59
C LEU A 507 -17.65 -2.29 -25.31
N CYS A 508 -18.65 -2.01 -24.49
CA CYS A 508 -18.47 -1.34 -23.21
C CYS A 508 -18.37 -2.36 -22.07
N ASN A 509 -17.55 -2.04 -21.06
CA ASN A 509 -17.66 -2.72 -19.78
C ASN A 509 -18.93 -2.27 -19.02
N GLU A 510 -19.20 -2.87 -17.86
CA GLU A 510 -20.35 -2.56 -17.01
C GLU A 510 -20.42 -1.08 -16.56
N LYS A 511 -19.30 -0.34 -16.63
CA LYS A 511 -19.24 1.09 -16.30
C LYS A 511 -19.34 1.99 -17.54
N GLY A 512 -19.63 1.44 -18.72
CA GLY A 512 -19.69 2.17 -19.98
C GLY A 512 -18.32 2.51 -20.60
N CYS A 513 -17.23 1.90 -20.15
CA CYS A 513 -15.90 2.19 -20.71
C CYS A 513 -15.70 1.46 -22.05
N SER A 514 -15.72 2.22 -23.14
CA SER A 514 -15.46 1.72 -24.50
C SER A 514 -13.95 1.70 -24.85
N PRO A 515 -13.56 1.04 -25.97
CA PRO A 515 -12.21 1.15 -26.53
C PRO A 515 -11.83 2.59 -26.86
N LEU A 516 -12.80 3.37 -27.39
CA LEU A 516 -12.60 4.80 -27.68
C LEU A 516 -12.32 5.60 -26.41
N TYR A 517 -13.10 5.36 -25.34
CA TYR A 517 -12.86 5.97 -24.03
C TYR A 517 -11.44 5.65 -23.53
N SER A 518 -11.00 4.39 -23.70
CA SER A 518 -9.69 3.91 -23.25
C SER A 518 -8.53 4.60 -23.97
N ALA A 519 -8.65 4.80 -25.28
CA ALA A 519 -7.68 5.55 -26.08
C ALA A 519 -7.68 7.05 -25.72
N CYS A 520 -8.85 7.65 -25.51
CA CYS A 520 -8.99 9.05 -25.12
C CYS A 520 -8.43 9.34 -23.72
N PHE A 521 -8.75 8.49 -22.74
CA PHE A 521 -8.28 8.58 -21.35
C PHE A 521 -6.74 8.60 -21.24
N LYS A 522 -6.06 8.07 -22.25
CA LYS A 522 -4.61 7.93 -22.31
C LYS A 522 -3.90 8.84 -23.29
N GLY A 523 -4.64 9.65 -24.06
CA GLY A 523 -4.02 10.55 -25.01
C GLY A 523 -3.59 9.90 -26.33
N HIS A 524 -4.11 8.74 -26.71
CA HIS A 524 -3.64 7.99 -27.88
C HIS A 524 -4.33 8.41 -29.17
N GLU A 525 -3.98 9.60 -29.67
CA GLU A 525 -4.61 10.23 -30.83
C GLU A 525 -4.75 9.33 -32.07
N SER A 526 -3.69 8.58 -32.42
CA SER A 526 -3.70 7.69 -33.58
C SER A 526 -4.65 6.50 -33.42
N ILE A 527 -4.82 5.99 -32.19
CA ILE A 527 -5.77 4.92 -31.87
C ILE A 527 -7.20 5.50 -31.85
N VAL A 528 -7.39 6.71 -31.32
CA VAL A 528 -8.67 7.42 -31.37
C VAL A 528 -9.13 7.57 -32.82
N GLN A 529 -8.28 8.10 -33.70
CA GLN A 529 -8.61 8.25 -35.12
C GLN A 529 -8.95 6.90 -35.77
N LEU A 530 -8.19 5.85 -35.46
CA LEU A 530 -8.42 4.50 -35.99
C LEU A 530 -9.79 3.94 -35.58
N LEU A 531 -10.14 4.09 -34.30
CA LEU A 531 -11.42 3.62 -33.76
C LEU A 531 -12.59 4.40 -34.39
N LEU A 532 -12.48 5.73 -34.50
CA LEU A 532 -13.48 6.58 -35.16
C LEU A 532 -13.69 6.17 -36.63
N ASN A 533 -12.60 5.94 -37.36
CA ASN A 533 -12.66 5.48 -38.76
C ASN A 533 -13.34 4.11 -38.92
N ASN A 534 -13.40 3.31 -37.85
CA ASN A 534 -14.06 2.00 -37.82
C ASN A 534 -15.41 2.05 -37.10
N GLY A 535 -16.03 3.23 -36.96
CA GLY A 535 -17.41 3.38 -36.47
C GLY A 535 -17.55 3.45 -34.95
N ALA A 536 -16.48 3.81 -34.22
CA ALA A 536 -16.59 4.04 -32.79
C ALA A 536 -17.60 5.15 -32.47
N GLU A 537 -18.56 4.88 -31.61
CA GLU A 537 -19.57 5.85 -31.19
C GLU A 537 -18.94 6.86 -30.23
N VAL A 538 -18.85 8.10 -30.69
CA VAL A 538 -18.23 9.24 -29.98
C VAL A 538 -18.94 9.55 -28.67
N ASN A 539 -20.25 9.31 -28.63
CA ASN A 539 -21.13 9.67 -27.53
C ASN A 539 -21.47 8.48 -26.60
N LEU A 540 -20.65 7.42 -26.59
CA LEU A 540 -20.72 6.37 -25.56
C LEU A 540 -20.02 6.84 -24.27
N PHE A 541 -20.78 7.01 -23.19
CA PHE A 541 -20.28 7.61 -21.95
C PHE A 541 -20.21 6.62 -20.78
N THR A 542 -19.26 6.88 -19.89
CA THR A 542 -19.12 6.14 -18.64
C THR A 542 -20.01 6.73 -17.54
N GLU A 543 -20.32 5.93 -16.53
CA GLU A 543 -21.01 6.39 -15.31
C GLU A 543 -20.24 7.48 -14.52
N ASN A 544 -18.96 7.73 -14.86
CA ASN A 544 -18.08 8.68 -14.19
C ASN A 544 -17.80 9.94 -15.04
N GLY A 545 -18.41 10.06 -16.22
CA GLY A 545 -18.12 11.13 -17.19
C GLY A 545 -16.82 10.87 -17.95
N SER A 546 -16.58 11.59 -19.04
CA SER A 546 -15.32 11.54 -19.78
C SER A 546 -14.30 12.47 -19.14
N CYS A 547 -13.09 12.00 -18.88
CA CYS A 547 -11.99 12.85 -18.40
C CYS A 547 -11.01 13.09 -19.54
N PHE A 548 -11.23 14.12 -20.36
CA PHE A 548 -10.32 14.54 -21.43
C PHE A 548 -9.30 15.55 -20.91
N LYS A 549 -8.48 15.18 -19.92
CA LYS A 549 -7.55 16.16 -19.31
C LYS A 549 -6.29 16.32 -20.16
N GLY A 550 -6.10 17.50 -20.75
CA GLY A 550 -4.83 17.91 -21.38
C GLY A 550 -4.55 17.39 -22.79
N HIS A 551 -5.58 16.87 -23.50
CA HIS A 551 -5.43 16.38 -24.88
C HIS A 551 -6.32 17.17 -25.85
N GLU A 552 -5.98 18.44 -26.07
CA GLU A 552 -6.74 19.36 -26.94
C GLU A 552 -6.94 18.82 -28.36
N SER A 553 -5.95 18.12 -28.92
CA SER A 553 -6.06 17.49 -30.24
C SER A 553 -7.13 16.39 -30.29
N ILE A 554 -7.22 15.58 -29.23
CA ILE A 554 -8.26 14.53 -29.12
C ILE A 554 -9.64 15.15 -28.94
N VAL A 555 -9.76 16.21 -28.13
CA VAL A 555 -11.01 16.96 -28.00
C VAL A 555 -11.47 17.44 -29.38
N GLN A 556 -10.58 18.06 -30.14
CA GLN A 556 -10.91 18.54 -31.48
C GLN A 556 -11.30 17.40 -32.42
N LEU A 557 -10.60 16.26 -32.38
CA LEU A 557 -10.97 15.07 -33.16
C LEU A 557 -12.36 14.54 -32.83
N LEU A 558 -12.70 14.45 -31.54
CA LEU A 558 -14.02 13.99 -31.10
C LEU A 558 -15.11 14.99 -31.55
N LEU A 559 -14.90 16.30 -31.40
CA LEU A 559 -15.82 17.34 -31.87
C LEU A 559 -16.05 17.26 -33.38
N ASN A 560 -14.98 17.07 -34.16
CA ASN A 560 -15.06 16.92 -35.62
C ASN A 560 -15.85 15.65 -36.03
N ASN A 561 -15.96 14.66 -35.15
CA ASN A 561 -16.72 13.43 -35.36
C ASN A 561 -18.09 13.44 -34.63
N GLY A 562 -18.58 14.61 -34.21
CA GLY A 562 -19.94 14.77 -33.69
C GLY A 562 -20.10 14.59 -32.17
N ALA A 563 -19.04 14.81 -31.39
CA ALA A 563 -19.15 14.79 -29.93
C ALA A 563 -20.10 15.86 -29.40
N GLU A 564 -21.04 15.45 -28.55
CA GLU A 564 -22.00 16.36 -27.92
C GLU A 564 -21.40 17.00 -26.66
N VAL A 565 -21.17 18.32 -26.70
CA VAL A 565 -20.51 19.06 -25.61
C VAL A 565 -21.32 19.09 -24.31
N ASN A 566 -22.65 19.12 -24.47
CA ASN A 566 -23.60 19.29 -23.38
C ASN A 566 -24.27 17.98 -22.95
N LEU A 567 -23.90 16.83 -23.52
CA LEU A 567 -24.47 15.58 -23.03
C LEU A 567 -23.98 15.36 -21.60
N CYS A 568 -24.85 14.94 -20.68
CA CYS A 568 -24.50 14.65 -19.31
C CYS A 568 -24.97 13.25 -18.96
N ASN A 569 -24.18 12.50 -18.18
CA ASN A 569 -24.67 11.24 -17.62
C ASN A 569 -25.72 11.48 -16.51
N GLU A 570 -26.30 10.41 -15.97
CA GLU A 570 -27.33 10.47 -14.92
C GLU A 570 -26.88 11.21 -13.64
N LYS A 571 -25.56 11.40 -13.45
CA LYS A 571 -24.96 12.16 -12.35
C LYS A 571 -24.69 13.62 -12.70
N GLY A 572 -25.14 14.09 -13.87
CA GLY A 572 -24.93 15.46 -14.36
C GLY A 572 -23.52 15.73 -14.85
N LEU A 573 -22.71 14.70 -15.14
CA LEU A 573 -21.33 14.86 -15.60
C LEU A 573 -21.27 14.92 -17.13
N SER A 574 -20.82 16.03 -17.68
CA SER A 574 -20.51 16.21 -19.10
C SER A 574 -19.12 15.66 -19.47
N PRO A 575 -18.94 15.18 -20.72
CA PRO A 575 -17.68 14.71 -21.27
C PRO A 575 -16.54 15.72 -21.21
N PHE A 576 -16.87 17.02 -21.22
CA PHE A 576 -15.88 18.09 -21.35
C PHE A 576 -15.73 18.94 -20.07
N ILE A 577 -16.08 18.37 -18.89
CA ILE A 577 -16.22 19.13 -17.62
C ILE A 577 -14.97 19.91 -17.14
N GLN A 578 -13.80 19.80 -17.78
CA GLN A 578 -12.64 20.64 -17.47
C GLN A 578 -11.87 21.13 -18.71
N LEU A 579 -12.48 22.01 -19.50
CA LEU A 579 -11.75 22.89 -20.43
C LEU A 579 -11.56 24.33 -19.88
N ALA A 580 -11.67 24.53 -18.56
CA ALA A 580 -11.47 25.82 -17.90
C ALA A 580 -10.35 25.78 -16.84
#